data_AF-A0A494ZGT6-F1
#
_entry.id   AF-A0A494ZGT6-F1
#
_cell.length_a   1.000
_cell.length_b   1.000
_cell.length_c   1.000
_cell.angle_alpha   90.00
_cell.angle_beta   90.00
_cell.angle_gamma   90.00
#
_symmetry.space_group_name_H-M   'P 1'
#
loop_
_entity.id
_entity.type
_entity.pdbx_description
1 polymer ?
#
loop_
_entity_poly.entity_id
_entity_poly.type
_entity_poly.pdbx_seq_one_letter_code
_entity_poly.pdbx_strand_id
1 'polypeptide(L)'
;MEFSWINGWGAMIVIIMLVPNIIFGIKNPYLENKCENVIMNTIEQVGRYTSMILMIVPVLVEKFDFKSVFEMIFYIVVTSALLLLYLLVWFFYLKSQSTNKSILLALLPTMIFVISGILLRHWLLMIAGILFGIGHIFVTLQNSKR
;
A
#
# COMPACT_ATOMS: atom_id res chain seq x y z
N MET A 1 -20.39 12.24 -4.87
CA MET A 1 -19.56 13.13 -5.73
C MET A 1 -18.58 12.21 -6.43
N GLU A 2 -18.56 12.23 -7.75
CA GLU A 2 -17.94 11.17 -8.53
C GLU A 2 -16.49 11.50 -8.85
N PHE A 3 -15.58 10.56 -8.56
CA PHE A 3 -14.35 10.52 -9.35
C PHE A 3 -14.72 9.93 -10.71
N SER A 4 -14.17 10.49 -11.78
CA SER A 4 -14.26 9.92 -13.13
C SER A 4 -13.84 8.44 -13.15
N TRP A 5 -13.94 7.78 -14.30
CA TRP A 5 -13.55 6.37 -14.51
C TRP A 5 -12.13 6.00 -13.99
N ILE A 6 -11.28 6.97 -13.67
CA ILE A 6 -9.95 6.79 -13.10
C ILE A 6 -9.78 7.66 -11.84
N ASN A 7 -9.29 7.05 -10.76
CA ASN A 7 -8.87 7.76 -9.54
C ASN A 7 -7.44 8.31 -9.71
N GLY A 8 -7.33 9.52 -10.26
CA GLY A 8 -6.04 10.19 -10.47
C GLY A 8 -5.25 10.42 -9.16
N TRP A 9 -5.95 10.67 -8.06
CA TRP A 9 -5.33 10.81 -6.74
C TRP A 9 -4.71 9.48 -6.27
N GLY A 10 -5.46 8.39 -6.44
CA GLY A 10 -4.99 7.03 -6.16
C GLY A 10 -3.75 6.66 -6.97
N ALA A 11 -3.75 6.97 -8.26
CA ALA A 11 -2.61 6.74 -9.14
C ALA A 11 -1.37 7.52 -8.69
N MET A 12 -1.52 8.79 -8.31
CA MET A 12 -0.43 9.60 -7.77
C MET A 12 0.17 8.97 -6.52
N ILE A 13 -0.65 8.53 -5.56
CA ILE A 13 -0.17 7.87 -4.34
C ILE A 13 0.61 6.59 -4.67
N VAL A 14 0.08 5.73 -5.54
CA VAL A 14 0.74 4.48 -5.95
C VAL A 14 2.10 4.77 -6.57
N ILE A 15 2.19 5.73 -7.49
CA ILE A 15 3.44 6.12 -8.15
C ILE A 15 4.46 6.59 -7.10
N ILE A 16 4.06 7.50 -6.21
CA ILE A 16 4.96 8.03 -5.17
C ILE A 16 5.42 6.92 -4.22
N MET A 17 4.53 5.99 -3.85
CA MET A 17 4.91 4.84 -3.01
C MET A 17 5.94 3.94 -3.70
N LEU A 18 5.84 3.72 -5.01
CA LEU A 18 6.74 2.83 -5.74
C LEU A 18 8.17 3.36 -5.86
N VAL A 19 8.36 4.68 -5.96
CA VAL A 19 9.69 5.31 -6.13
C VAL A 19 10.72 4.84 -5.09
N PRO A 20 10.50 4.97 -3.77
CA PRO A 20 11.48 4.53 -2.77
C PRO A 20 11.68 3.01 -2.75
N ASN A 21 10.63 2.21 -3.03
CA ASN A 21 10.75 0.75 -3.14
C ASN A 21 11.71 0.35 -4.27
N ILE A 22 11.56 0.96 -5.45
CA ILE A 22 12.40 0.69 -6.62
C ILE A 22 13.84 1.11 -6.34
N ILE A 23 14.05 2.32 -5.78
CA ILE A 23 15.38 2.80 -5.40
C ILE A 23 16.06 1.83 -4.42
N PHE A 24 15.32 1.32 -3.43
CA PHE A 24 15.85 0.36 -2.46
C PHE A 24 16.23 -0.97 -3.11
N GLY A 25 15.38 -1.50 -4.00
CA GLY A 25 15.66 -2.75 -4.73
C GLY A 25 16.91 -2.65 -5.61
N ILE A 26 17.09 -1.53 -6.32
CA ILE A 26 18.28 -1.30 -7.15
C ILE A 26 19.55 -1.20 -6.28
N LYS A 27 19.47 -0.55 -5.11
CA LYS A 27 20.62 -0.40 -4.20
C LYS A 27 21.02 -1.70 -3.49
N ASN A 28 20.11 -2.66 -3.38
CA ASN A 28 20.35 -3.92 -2.66
C ASN A 28 19.98 -5.13 -3.53
N PRO A 29 20.72 -5.39 -4.62
CA PRO A 29 20.36 -6.44 -5.59
C PRO A 29 20.49 -7.86 -5.02
N TYR A 30 21.26 -8.06 -3.96
CA TYR A 30 21.49 -9.36 -3.31
C TYR A 30 20.58 -9.61 -2.09
N LEU A 31 19.57 -8.76 -1.87
CA LEU A 31 18.66 -8.89 -0.74
C LEU A 31 17.65 -10.00 -1.04
N GLU A 32 17.96 -11.22 -0.59
CA GLU A 32 17.10 -12.37 -0.78
C GLU A 32 15.90 -12.36 0.19
N ASN A 33 14.75 -12.82 -0.30
CA ASN A 33 13.59 -13.07 0.54
C ASN A 33 13.81 -14.38 1.30
N LYS A 34 13.99 -14.28 2.61
CA LYS A 34 14.14 -15.40 3.54
C LYS A 34 12.82 -16.10 3.87
N CYS A 35 11.69 -15.57 3.39
CA CYS A 35 10.41 -16.21 3.59
C CYS A 35 10.27 -17.42 2.64
N GLU A 36 10.42 -18.63 3.19
CA GLU A 36 10.23 -19.89 2.46
C GLU A 36 8.74 -20.21 2.18
N ASN A 37 7.81 -19.54 2.88
CA ASN A 37 6.39 -19.77 2.71
C ASN A 37 5.88 -19.15 1.39
N VAL A 38 5.84 -19.98 0.35
CA VAL A 38 5.37 -19.61 -0.99
C VAL A 38 3.95 -19.03 -0.94
N ILE A 39 3.05 -19.61 -0.13
CA ILE A 39 1.65 -19.15 -0.04
C ILE A 39 1.61 -17.71 0.47
N MET A 40 2.38 -17.37 1.51
CA MET A 40 2.39 -16.02 2.06
C MET A 40 3.05 -15.00 1.11
N ASN A 41 4.11 -15.40 0.41
CA ASN A 41 4.70 -14.57 -0.65
C ASN A 41 3.69 -14.32 -1.77
N THR A 42 2.94 -15.34 -2.20
CA THR A 42 1.90 -15.20 -3.22
C THR A 42 0.77 -14.28 -2.75
N ILE A 43 0.29 -14.44 -1.51
CA ILE A 43 -0.74 -13.58 -0.92
C ILE A 43 -0.26 -12.12 -0.89
N GLU A 44 0.99 -11.88 -0.46
CA GLU A 44 1.57 -10.54 -0.48
C GLU A 44 1.57 -9.95 -1.89
N GLN A 45 2.10 -10.66 -2.88
CA GLN A 45 2.24 -10.11 -4.23
C GLN A 45 0.90 -9.91 -4.91
N VAL A 46 0.00 -10.89 -4.84
CA VAL A 46 -1.36 -10.77 -5.38
C VAL A 46 -2.07 -9.62 -4.70
N GLY A 47 -2.03 -9.53 -3.37
CA GLY A 47 -2.62 -8.42 -2.62
C GLY A 47 -2.04 -7.07 -3.02
N ARG A 48 -0.70 -6.96 -3.14
CA ARG A 48 0.03 -5.73 -3.49
C ARG A 48 -0.42 -5.19 -4.85
N TYR A 49 -0.28 -6.01 -5.89
CA TYR A 49 -0.58 -5.57 -7.26
C TYR A 49 -2.09 -5.35 -7.45
N THR A 50 -2.93 -6.22 -6.87
CA THR A 50 -4.38 -6.04 -6.90
C THR A 50 -4.78 -4.73 -6.23
N SER A 51 -4.24 -4.42 -5.06
CA SER A 51 -4.53 -3.16 -4.36
C SER A 51 -4.08 -1.94 -5.15
N MET A 52 -2.89 -1.99 -5.76
CA MET A 52 -2.39 -0.89 -6.61
C MET A 52 -3.30 -0.64 -7.81
N ILE A 53 -3.78 -1.70 -8.48
CA ILE A 53 -4.66 -1.59 -9.65
C ILE A 53 -6.04 -1.07 -9.21
N LEU A 54 -6.66 -1.69 -8.20
CA LEU A 54 -8.00 -1.33 -7.73
C LEU A 54 -8.07 0.06 -7.08
N MET A 55 -6.94 0.61 -6.64
CA MET A 55 -6.88 1.99 -6.16
C MET A 55 -7.00 3.01 -7.30
N ILE A 56 -6.69 2.62 -8.54
CA ILE A 56 -6.68 3.48 -9.73
C ILE A 56 -7.95 3.29 -10.57
N VAL A 57 -8.38 2.03 -10.76
CA VAL A 57 -9.52 1.68 -11.60
C VAL A 57 -10.62 0.99 -10.78
N PRO A 58 -11.90 1.37 -10.96
CA PRO A 58 -13.02 0.77 -10.24
C PRO A 58 -13.41 -0.57 -10.88
N VAL A 59 -12.53 -1.57 -10.83
CA VAL A 59 -12.81 -2.88 -11.44
C VAL A 59 -13.85 -3.62 -10.62
N LEU A 60 -14.92 -4.10 -11.29
CA LEU A 60 -16.06 -4.80 -10.67
C LEU A 60 -16.87 -3.92 -9.69
N VAL A 61 -16.72 -2.60 -9.77
CA VAL A 61 -17.57 -1.60 -9.12
C VAL A 61 -17.94 -0.58 -10.20
N GLU A 62 -19.17 -0.05 -10.19
CA GLU A 62 -19.61 0.84 -11.28
C GLU A 62 -18.78 2.13 -11.36
N LYS A 63 -18.42 2.71 -10.20
CA LYS A 63 -17.64 3.95 -10.10
C LYS A 63 -17.12 4.17 -8.68
N PHE A 64 -16.12 5.03 -8.55
CA PHE A 64 -15.68 5.55 -7.26
C PHE A 64 -16.64 6.65 -6.79
N ASP A 65 -17.20 6.49 -5.59
CA ASP A 65 -18.13 7.48 -5.06
C ASP A 65 -17.93 7.76 -3.56
N PHE A 66 -18.11 9.03 -3.21
CA PHE A 66 -18.14 9.52 -1.84
C PHE A 66 -19.55 9.96 -1.44
N LYS A 67 -19.96 9.61 -0.22
CA LYS A 67 -21.23 10.02 0.38
C LYS A 67 -21.32 11.53 0.56
N SER A 68 -20.18 12.21 0.74
CA SER A 68 -20.14 13.66 0.93
C SER A 68 -18.79 14.27 0.53
N VAL A 69 -18.79 15.59 0.36
CA VAL A 69 -17.55 16.38 0.17
C VAL A 69 -16.61 16.21 1.36
N PHE A 70 -17.15 16.10 2.57
CA PHE A 70 -16.38 15.86 3.77
C PHE A 70 -15.63 14.53 3.70
N GLU A 71 -16.27 13.45 3.22
CA GLU A 71 -15.63 12.14 3.06
C GLU A 71 -14.51 12.19 2.00
N MET A 72 -14.71 12.93 0.91
CA MET A 72 -13.67 13.16 -0.11
C MET A 72 -12.46 13.94 0.45
N ILE A 73 -12.71 15.03 1.19
CA ILE A 73 -11.64 15.80 1.85
C ILE A 73 -10.91 14.92 2.86
N PHE A 74 -11.65 14.16 3.66
CA PHE A 74 -11.08 13.24 4.63
C PHE A 74 -10.21 12.18 3.96
N TYR A 75 -10.66 11.60 2.85
CA TYR A 75 -9.88 10.68 2.02
C TYR A 75 -8.55 11.28 1.58
N ILE A 76 -8.58 12.49 0.99
CA ILE A 76 -7.37 13.18 0.53
C ILE A 76 -6.42 13.47 1.69
N VAL A 77 -6.92 14.02 2.80
CA VAL A 77 -6.11 14.40 3.96
C VAL A 77 -5.46 13.18 4.61
N VAL A 78 -6.24 12.12 4.90
CA VAL A 78 -5.72 10.93 5.57
C VAL A 78 -4.72 10.20 4.69
N THR A 79 -5.02 10.01 3.41
CA THR A 79 -4.08 9.34 2.50
C THR A 79 -2.82 10.17 2.26
N SER A 80 -2.91 11.50 2.19
CA SER A 80 -1.74 12.39 2.16
C SER A 80 -0.88 12.24 3.41
N ALA A 81 -1.49 12.29 4.59
CA ALA A 81 -0.78 12.20 5.87
C ALA A 81 -0.05 10.85 6.01
N LEU A 82 -0.71 9.75 5.64
CA LEU A 82 -0.12 8.42 5.63
C LEU A 82 1.03 8.31 4.61
N LEU A 83 0.87 8.90 3.41
CA LEU A 83 1.93 8.91 2.40
C LEU A 83 3.14 9.72 2.86
N LEU A 84 2.94 10.88 3.48
CA LEU A 84 4.04 11.68 4.03
C LEU A 84 4.76 10.92 5.15
N LEU A 85 4.02 10.26 6.03
CA LEU A 85 4.61 9.41 7.06
C LEU A 85 5.39 8.23 6.45
N TYR A 86 4.87 7.63 5.38
CA TYR A 86 5.54 6.56 4.65
C TYR A 86 6.88 7.01 4.06
N LEU A 87 6.90 8.17 3.40
CA LEU A 87 8.12 8.77 2.86
C LEU A 87 9.12 9.13 3.97
N LEU A 88 8.64 9.63 5.11
CA LEU A 88 9.48 9.94 6.27
C LEU A 88 10.11 8.67 6.85
N VAL A 89 9.34 7.60 7.02
CA VAL A 89 9.88 6.31 7.49
C VAL A 89 10.90 5.77 6.49
N TRP A 90 10.65 5.88 5.19
CA TRP A 90 11.62 5.53 4.16
C TRP A 90 12.93 6.29 4.29
N PHE A 91 12.86 7.61 4.48
CA PHE A 91 14.05 8.44 4.68
C PHE A 91 14.91 7.93 5.85
N PHE A 92 14.29 7.55 6.97
CA PHE A 92 15.00 6.96 8.11
C PHE A 92 15.45 5.51 7.89
N TYR A 93 14.71 4.74 7.10
CA TYR A 93 15.03 3.34 6.78
C TYR A 93 16.24 3.25 5.85
N LEU A 94 16.35 4.13 4.87
CA LEU A 94 17.50 4.21 3.96
C LEU A 94 18.82 4.55 4.68
N LYS A 95 18.75 5.25 5.81
CA LYS A 95 19.94 5.55 6.64
C LYS A 95 20.30 4.40 7.58
N SER A 96 19.29 3.72 8.13
CA SER A 96 19.45 2.70 9.15
C SER A 96 18.28 1.72 9.04
N GLN A 97 18.59 0.52 8.55
CA GLN A 97 17.62 -0.55 8.41
C GLN A 97 17.33 -1.14 9.81
N SER A 98 16.07 -1.16 10.20
CA SER A 98 15.62 -1.81 11.43
C SER A 98 14.27 -2.48 11.22
N THR A 99 14.04 -3.58 11.95
CA THR A 99 12.79 -4.36 11.89
C THR A 99 11.55 -3.51 12.16
N ASN A 100 11.63 -2.59 13.12
CA ASN A 100 10.49 -1.72 13.44
C ASN A 100 10.13 -0.80 12.25
N LYS A 101 11.14 -0.25 11.57
CA LYS A 101 10.93 0.61 10.40
C LYS A 101 10.41 -0.19 9.21
N SER A 102 10.90 -1.41 8.96
CA SER A 102 10.38 -2.25 7.88
C SER A 102 8.91 -2.65 8.11
N ILE A 103 8.53 -2.97 9.35
CA ILE A 103 7.13 -3.23 9.71
C ILE A 103 6.26 -1.98 9.49
N LEU A 104 6.75 -0.79 9.87
CA LEU A 104 6.02 0.47 9.58
C LEU A 104 5.87 0.70 8.08
N LEU A 105 6.90 0.43 7.28
CA LEU A 105 6.83 0.49 5.82
C LEU A 105 5.85 -0.51 5.22
N ALA A 106 5.56 -1.62 5.89
CA ALA A 106 4.53 -2.56 5.48
C ALA A 106 3.11 -2.11 5.89
N LEU A 107 2.98 -1.57 7.10
CA LEU A 107 1.71 -1.12 7.67
C LEU A 107 1.13 0.10 6.97
N LEU A 108 1.97 1.08 6.60
CA LEU A 108 1.47 2.35 6.06
C LEU A 108 0.79 2.20 4.68
N PRO A 109 1.36 1.49 3.69
CA PRO A 109 0.65 1.20 2.43
C PRO A 109 -0.60 0.35 2.64
N THR A 110 -0.58 -0.58 3.60
CA THR A 110 -1.76 -1.38 3.97
C THR A 110 -2.90 -0.48 4.44
N MET A 111 -2.63 0.44 5.37
CA MET A 111 -3.62 1.41 5.85
C MET A 111 -4.16 2.27 4.71
N ILE A 112 -3.28 2.76 3.82
CA ILE A 112 -3.68 3.54 2.65
C ILE A 112 -4.67 2.76 1.78
N PHE A 113 -4.38 1.50 1.44
CA PHE A 113 -5.26 0.69 0.59
C PHE A 113 -6.60 0.37 1.28
N VAL A 114 -6.57 -0.04 2.55
CA VAL A 114 -7.80 -0.39 3.29
C VAL A 114 -8.70 0.81 3.48
N ILE A 115 -8.15 1.95 3.92
CA ILE A 115 -8.91 3.20 4.08
C ILE A 115 -9.45 3.67 2.72
N SER A 116 -8.65 3.57 1.66
CA SER A 116 -9.11 3.88 0.30
C SER A 116 -10.29 2.98 -0.09
N GLY A 117 -10.21 1.67 0.14
CA GLY A 117 -11.30 0.73 -0.14
C GLY A 117 -12.59 1.07 0.60
N ILE A 118 -12.50 1.48 1.87
CA ILE A 118 -13.66 1.89 2.67
C ILE A 118 -14.28 3.18 2.13
N LEU A 119 -13.49 4.25 1.99
CA LEU A 119 -13.98 5.58 1.63
C LEU A 119 -14.44 5.67 0.17
N LEU A 120 -13.81 4.90 -0.72
CA LEU A 120 -14.20 4.79 -2.13
C LEU A 120 -15.31 3.75 -2.36
N ARG A 121 -15.79 3.07 -1.31
CA ARG A 121 -16.80 1.99 -1.36
C ARG A 121 -16.39 0.82 -2.26
N HIS A 122 -15.10 0.58 -2.37
CA HIS A 122 -14.54 -0.48 -3.19
C HIS A 122 -14.17 -1.69 -2.32
N TRP A 123 -15.15 -2.55 -2.05
CA TRP A 123 -14.99 -3.71 -1.17
C TRP A 123 -13.84 -4.64 -1.58
N LEU A 124 -13.61 -4.84 -2.89
CA LEU A 124 -12.47 -5.62 -3.39
C LEU A 124 -11.12 -4.99 -3.05
N LEU A 125 -10.98 -3.66 -3.12
CA LEU A 125 -9.76 -2.95 -2.74
C LEU A 125 -9.49 -3.11 -1.24
N MET A 126 -10.55 -3.04 -0.42
CA MET A 126 -10.45 -3.27 1.01
C MET A 126 -9.94 -4.70 1.31
N ILE A 127 -10.53 -5.73 0.68
CA ILE A 127 -10.10 -7.12 0.87
C ILE A 127 -8.66 -7.33 0.37
N ALA A 128 -8.33 -6.83 -0.82
CA ALA A 128 -6.98 -6.92 -1.36
C ALA A 128 -5.96 -6.23 -0.44
N GLY A 129 -6.31 -5.06 0.12
CA GLY A 129 -5.48 -4.32 1.06
C GLY A 129 -5.26 -5.10 2.36
N ILE A 130 -6.28 -5.78 2.89
CA ILE A 130 -6.16 -6.64 4.08
C ILE A 130 -5.25 -7.84 3.80
N LEU A 131 -5.46 -8.54 2.68
CA LEU A 131 -4.62 -9.68 2.27
C LEU A 131 -3.17 -9.26 2.07
N PHE A 132 -2.96 -8.13 1.38
CA PHE A 132 -1.65 -7.50 1.25
C PHE A 132 -1.02 -7.23 2.61
N GLY A 133 -1.76 -6.63 3.55
CA GLY A 133 -1.26 -6.35 4.89
C GLY A 133 -0.83 -7.58 5.66
N ILE A 134 -1.66 -8.63 5.66
CA ILE A 134 -1.34 -9.90 6.33
C ILE A 134 -0.06 -10.49 5.72
N GLY A 135 0.00 -10.63 4.39
CA GLY A 135 1.15 -11.20 3.71
C GLY A 135 2.41 -10.36 3.92
N HIS A 136 2.32 -9.05 3.70
CA HIS A 136 3.47 -8.16 3.73
C HIS A 136 4.07 -8.03 5.14
N ILE A 137 3.26 -7.98 6.19
CA ILE A 137 3.76 -7.98 7.57
C ILE A 137 4.39 -9.34 7.89
N PHE A 138 3.76 -10.45 7.51
CA PHE A 138 4.29 -11.79 7.76
C PHE A 138 5.67 -11.98 7.10
N VAL A 139 5.77 -11.66 5.81
CA VAL A 139 7.03 -11.76 5.05
C VAL A 139 8.09 -10.81 5.62
N THR A 140 7.72 -9.59 6.00
CA THR A 140 8.64 -8.63 6.64
C THR A 140 9.19 -9.15 7.96
N LEU A 141 8.34 -9.76 8.80
CA LEU A 141 8.75 -10.38 10.05
C LEU A 141 9.68 -11.57 9.82
N GLN A 142 9.37 -12.41 8.84
CA GLN A 142 10.21 -13.57 8.52
C GLN A 142 11.59 -13.14 7.99
N ASN A 143 11.64 -12.10 7.16
CA ASN A 143 12.90 -11.52 6.68
C ASN A 143 13.74 -10.86 7.77
N SER A 144 13.08 -10.42 8.84
CA SER A 144 13.72 -9.77 9.99
C SER A 144 14.19 -10.76 11.06
N LYS A 145 13.74 -12.02 11.02
CA LYS A 145 14.27 -13.08 11.88
C LYS A 145 15.68 -13.44 11.39
N ARG A 146 16.64 -13.38 12.32
CA ARG A 146 18.02 -13.83 12.11
C ARG A 146 18.11 -15.32 12.40
#